data_AF-A0A3C0GLX2-F1
#
_entry.id   AF-A0A3C0GLX2-F1
#
_cell.length_a   1.000
_cell.length_b   1.000
_cell.length_c   1.000
_cell.angle_alpha   90.00
_cell.angle_beta   90.00
_cell.angle_gamma   90.00
#
_symmetry.space_group_name_H-M   'P 1'
#
loop_
_entity.id
_entity.type
_entity.pdbx_description
1 polymer ?
#
loop_
_entity_poly.entity_id
_entity_poly.type
_entity_poly.pdbx_seq_one_letter_code
_entity_poly.pdbx_strand_id
1 'polypeptide(L)'
;SGTLDGRTPPANADALRPGFGHSTALLVRGASHDNEMWLGNSAIAATITTFLAGGVVHDAELTLAPPVFVTSNEALLASFPR
;
A
#
# COMPACT_ATOMS: atom_id res chain seq x y z
N SER A 1 -4.37 0.25 -3.72
CA SER A 1 -3.65 -0.11 -4.96
C SER A 1 -2.29 0.55 -5.00
N GLY A 2 -1.25 -0.15 -5.46
CA GLY A 2 0.09 0.44 -5.66
C GLY A 2 0.24 1.07 -7.04
N THR A 3 0.91 2.22 -7.15
CA THR A 3 1.10 2.87 -8.47
C THR A 3 2.13 2.19 -9.36
N LEU A 4 2.99 1.31 -8.81
CA LEU A 4 3.97 0.51 -9.55
C LEU A 4 3.54 -0.97 -9.63
N ASP A 5 2.29 -1.27 -9.29
CA ASP A 5 1.75 -2.62 -9.38
C ASP A 5 1.55 -3.03 -10.85
N GLY A 6 2.47 -3.85 -11.36
CA GLY A 6 2.41 -4.40 -12.72
C GLY A 6 1.52 -5.65 -12.89
N ARG A 7 1.02 -6.23 -11.79
CA ARG A 7 0.23 -7.48 -11.82
C ARG A 7 -1.26 -7.21 -11.63
N THR A 8 -1.62 -6.27 -10.79
CA THR A 8 -2.97 -5.73 -10.57
C THR A 8 -2.94 -4.20 -10.51
N PRO A 9 -2.82 -3.51 -11.67
CA PRO A 9 -2.67 -2.06 -11.71
C PRO A 9 -3.89 -1.33 -11.12
N PRO A 10 -3.77 -0.05 -10.70
CA PRO A 10 -4.86 0.73 -10.13
C PRO A 10 -6.16 0.73 -10.97
N ALA A 11 -6.03 0.70 -12.30
CA ALA A 11 -7.16 0.62 -13.22
C ALA A 11 -8.06 -0.62 -12.98
N ASN A 12 -7.53 -1.72 -12.44
CA ASN A 12 -8.34 -2.88 -12.08
C ASN A 12 -9.26 -2.56 -10.90
N ALA A 13 -8.78 -1.80 -9.90
CA ALA A 13 -9.60 -1.38 -8.77
C ALA A 13 -10.70 -0.41 -9.24
N ASP A 14 -10.37 0.52 -10.15
CA ASP A 14 -11.35 1.44 -10.75
C ASP A 14 -12.44 0.68 -11.52
N ALA A 15 -12.06 -0.34 -12.29
CA ALA A 15 -13.00 -1.19 -13.03
C ALA A 15 -13.97 -1.97 -12.13
N LEU A 16 -13.52 -2.34 -10.92
CA LEU A 16 -14.33 -3.07 -9.94
C LEU A 16 -15.21 -2.15 -9.09
N ARG A 17 -14.85 -0.87 -8.95
CA ARG A 17 -15.54 0.11 -8.08
C ARG A 17 -17.06 0.14 -8.24
N PRO A 18 -17.66 0.04 -9.44
CA PRO A 18 -19.13 -0.01 -9.59
C PRO A 18 -19.80 -1.17 -8.84
N GLY A 19 -19.09 -2.27 -8.60
CA GLY A 19 -19.58 -3.42 -7.83
C GLY A 19 -19.52 -3.23 -6.31
N PHE A 20 -18.90 -2.17 -5.81
CA PHE A 20 -18.68 -1.91 -4.39
C PHE A 20 -19.21 -0.52 -3.98
N GLY A 21 -20.53 -0.40 -3.76
CA GLY A 21 -21.20 0.88 -3.48
C GLY A 21 -20.77 1.61 -2.19
N HIS A 22 -20.04 0.94 -1.30
CA HIS A 22 -19.47 1.52 -0.08
C HIS A 22 -17.94 1.42 -0.05
N SER A 23 -17.29 1.28 -1.21
CA SER A 23 -15.84 1.24 -1.29
C SER A 23 -15.20 2.60 -1.06
N THR A 24 -14.00 2.56 -0.49
CA THR A 24 -13.03 3.66 -0.55
C THR A 24 -11.72 3.12 -1.13
N ALA A 25 -10.94 4.00 -1.76
CA ALA A 25 -9.67 3.67 -2.37
C ALA A 25 -8.50 4.33 -1.63
N LEU A 26 -7.55 3.51 -1.18
CA LEU A 26 -6.23 3.96 -0.75
C LEU A 26 -5.22 3.70 -1.89
N LEU A 27 -4.73 4.78 -2.51
CA LEU A 27 -3.68 4.72 -3.53
C LEU A 27 -2.32 4.88 -2.85
N VAL A 28 -1.40 3.95 -3.10
CA VAL A 28 -0.06 3.99 -2.51
C VAL A 28 0.97 4.26 -3.59
N ARG A 29 1.51 5.48 -3.60
CA ARG A 29 2.54 5.92 -4.54
C ARG A 29 3.87 5.25 -4.23
N GLY A 30 4.48 4.67 -5.26
CA GLY A 30 5.75 3.96 -5.17
C GLY A 30 5.64 2.51 -4.70
N ALA A 31 4.44 2.02 -4.39
CA ALA A 31 4.23 0.63 -4.02
C ALA A 31 4.06 -0.28 -5.26
N SER A 32 4.68 -1.46 -5.20
CA SER A 32 4.51 -2.57 -6.15
C SER A 32 3.36 -3.51 -5.73
N HIS A 33 3.25 -4.64 -6.43
CA HIS A 33 2.36 -5.76 -6.13
C HIS A 33 2.92 -6.64 -5.01
N ASP A 34 2.80 -6.27 -3.73
CA ASP A 34 3.04 -7.27 -2.68
C ASP A 34 2.43 -7.00 -1.30
N ASN A 35 2.32 -8.10 -0.55
CA ASN A 35 1.57 -8.29 0.69
C ASN A 35 2.24 -7.66 1.94
N GLU A 36 3.53 -7.30 1.86
CA GLU A 36 4.32 -6.76 2.98
C GLU A 36 3.89 -5.34 3.39
N MET A 37 3.30 -4.61 2.45
CA MET A 37 2.86 -3.24 2.64
C MET A 37 1.67 -3.10 3.61
N TRP A 38 0.81 -4.12 3.69
CA TRP A 38 -0.40 -4.10 4.51
C TRP A 38 -0.08 -4.21 6.00
N LEU A 39 0.99 -4.94 6.35
CA LEU A 39 1.43 -5.16 7.74
C LEU A 39 2.59 -4.25 8.15
N GLY A 40 3.45 -3.85 7.20
CA GLY A 40 4.64 -3.06 7.48
C GLY A 40 4.39 -1.55 7.65
N ASN A 41 3.25 -1.04 7.18
CA ASN A 41 2.93 0.39 7.28
C ASN A 41 1.77 0.65 8.26
N SER A 42 2.08 1.25 9.41
CA SER A 42 1.11 1.53 10.46
C SER A 42 -0.04 2.45 10.02
N ALA A 43 0.18 3.36 9.07
CA ALA A 43 -0.87 4.23 8.55
C ALA A 43 -1.86 3.45 7.67
N ILE A 44 -1.39 2.51 6.86
CA ILE A 44 -2.25 1.59 6.09
C ILE A 44 -3.08 0.73 7.05
N ALA A 45 -2.42 0.09 8.04
CA ALA A 45 -3.07 -0.75 9.02
C ALA A 45 -4.15 0.01 9.83
N ALA A 46 -3.85 1.25 10.26
CA ALA A 46 -4.80 2.10 10.98
C ALA A 46 -6.01 2.50 10.11
N THR A 47 -5.78 2.80 8.82
CA THR A 47 -6.86 3.16 7.88
C THR A 47 -7.80 1.98 7.66
N ILE A 48 -7.25 0.78 7.43
CA ILE A 48 -8.03 -0.46 7.28
C ILE A 48 -8.80 -0.77 8.57
N THR A 49 -8.16 -0.65 9.73
CA THR A 49 -8.80 -0.89 11.02
C THR A 49 -9.98 0.06 11.25
N THR A 50 -9.80 1.34 10.94
CA THR A 50 -10.88 2.35 11.03
C THR A 50 -12.05 1.98 10.14
N PHE A 51 -11.80 1.61 8.87
CA PHE A 51 -12.86 1.18 7.95
C PHE A 51 -13.61 -0.06 8.46
N LEU A 52 -12.88 -1.08 8.90
CA LEU A 52 -13.46 -2.33 9.42
C LEU A 52 -14.27 -2.11 10.71
N ALA A 53 -13.90 -1.12 11.52
CA ALA A 53 -14.65 -0.72 12.72
C ALA A 53 -15.93 0.07 12.39
N GLY A 54 -16.25 0.31 11.12
CA GLY A 54 -17.37 1.15 10.68
C GLY A 54 -17.10 2.64 10.79
N GLY A 55 -15.84 3.03 11.03
CA GLY A 55 -15.41 4.42 11.01
C GLY A 55 -15.44 5.00 9.60
N VAL A 56 -15.67 6.31 9.50
CA VAL A 56 -15.65 7.02 8.23
C VAL A 56 -14.20 7.13 7.76
N VAL A 57 -13.95 6.66 6.54
CA VAL A 57 -12.70 6.84 5.81
C VAL A 57 -13.03 7.36 4.41
N HIS A 58 -12.08 8.09 3.82
CA HIS A 58 -12.21 8.67 2.50
C HIS A 58 -11.11 8.17 1.59
N ASP A 59 -11.32 8.37 0.29
CA ASP A 59 -10.28 8.12 -0.70
C ASP A 59 -9.02 8.91 -0.31
N ALA A 60 -7.90 8.23 -0.31
CA ALA A 60 -6.66 8.75 0.24
C ALA A 60 -5.46 8.30 -0.59
N GLU A 61 -4.39 9.07 -0.47
CA GLU A 61 -3.13 8.76 -1.12
C GLU A 61 -2.00 8.75 -0.08
N LEU A 62 -1.19 7.69 -0.13
CA LEU A 62 -0.01 7.54 0.71
C LEU A 62 1.22 7.45 -0.17
N THR A 63 2.23 8.28 0.09
CA THR A 63 3.50 8.23 -0.65
C THR A 63 4.54 7.46 0.14
N LEU A 64 5.12 6.43 -0.47
CA LEU A 64 6.27 5.74 0.10
C LEU A 64 7.57 6.47 -0.22
N ALA A 65 8.55 6.30 0.67
CA ALA A 65 9.92 6.61 0.34
C ALA A 65 10.35 5.77 -0.88
N PRO A 66 11.14 6.34 -1.81
CA PRO A 66 11.70 5.58 -2.91
C PRO A 66 12.49 4.37 -2.39
N PRO A 67 12.51 3.25 -3.14
CA PRO A 67 13.38 2.14 -2.78
C PRO A 67 14.84 2.62 -2.77
N VAL A 68 15.55 2.29 -1.69
CA VAL A 68 17.00 2.50 -1.60
C VAL A 68 17.69 1.22 -2.02
N PHE A 69 18.60 1.32 -2.99
CA PHE A 69 19.42 0.18 -3.38
C PHE A 69 20.54 0.01 -2.37
N VAL A 70 20.66 -1.19 -1.80
CA VAL A 70 21.84 -1.57 -1.03
C VAL A 70 23.01 -1.74 -1.98
N THR A 71 24.08 -0.99 -1.73
CA THR A 71 25.28 -0.93 -2.59
C THR A 71 26.43 -1.79 -2.08
N SER A 72 26.25 -2.47 -0.93
CA SER A 72 27.21 -3.40 -0.35
C SER A 72 26.53 -4.51 0.44
N ASN A 73 27.22 -5.64 0.62
CA ASN A 73 26.73 -6.76 1.44
C ASN A 73 26.56 -6.38 2.91
N GLU A 74 27.41 -5.48 3.41
CA GLU A 74 27.34 -4.99 4.79
C GLU A 74 26.08 -4.14 5.03
N ALA A 75 25.74 -3.27 4.06
CA ALA A 75 24.50 -2.52 4.08
C ALA A 75 23.26 -3.43 3.95
N LEU A 76 23.34 -4.48 3.12
CA LEU A 76 22.29 -5.50 3.02
C LEU A 76 22.07 -6.21 4.36
N LEU A 77 23.13 -6.68 5.01
CA LEU A 77 23.03 -7.35 6.31
C LEU A 77 22.46 -6.44 7.41
N ALA A 78 22.79 -5.15 7.39
CA ALA A 78 22.25 -4.16 8.32
C ALA A 78 20.78 -3.80 8.06
N SER A 79 20.25 -4.09 6.87
CA SER A 79 18.87 -3.75 6.48
C SER A 79 17.83 -4.75 6.97
N PHE A 80 18.23 -5.95 7.40
CA PHE A 80 17.30 -6.93 7.96
C PHE A 80 16.86 -6.51 9.37
N PRO A 81 15.55 -6.55 9.69
CA PRO A 81 15.08 -6.33 11.05
C PRO A 81 15.68 -7.38 12.00
N ARG A 82 16.13 -6.93 13.17
CA ARG A 82 16.66 -7.81 14.24
C ARG A 82 15.54 -8.49 15.00
#